data_AF-A0A327YH72-F1
#
_entry.id   AF-A0A327YH72-F1
#
_cell.length_a   1.000
_cell.length_b   1.000
_cell.length_c   1.000
_cell.angle_alpha   90.00
_cell.angle_beta   90.00
_cell.angle_gamma   90.00
#
_symmetry.space_group_name_H-M   'P 1'
#
loop_
_entity.id
_entity.type
_entity.pdbx_description
1 polymer ?
#
loop_
_entity_poly.entity_id
_entity_poly.type
_entity_poly.pdbx_seq_one_letter_code
_entity_poly.pdbx_strand_id
1 'polypeptide(L)' 'MVKVNLAQVRKLRKDKGLSQEDVAKMLGFNTVYPYHRKESGQQSFTAEELMKLAQMYKVSYENFFIFDIAENETD' A
#
# COMPACT_ATOMS: atom_id res chain seq x y z
N MET A 1 13.56 -9.40 -5.97
CA MET A 1 12.51 -8.65 -6.72
C MET A 1 11.77 -7.74 -5.74
N VAL A 2 11.42 -6.50 -6.11
CA VAL A 2 10.63 -5.60 -5.25
C VAL A 2 9.15 -5.70 -5.62
N LYS A 3 8.28 -5.96 -4.63
CA LYS A 3 6.82 -6.01 -4.83
C LYS A 3 6.09 -5.26 -3.72
N VAL A 4 4.93 -4.68 -4.04
CA VAL A 4 4.05 -4.06 -3.04
C VAL A 4 3.39 -5.14 -2.17
N ASN A 5 3.50 -4.98 -0.86
CA ASN A 5 2.86 -5.81 0.15
C ASN A 5 1.41 -5.35 0.40
N LEU A 6 0.46 -5.85 -0.41
CA LEU A 6 -0.96 -5.48 -0.28
C LEU A 6 -1.57 -5.89 1.06
N ALA A 7 -1.09 -6.98 1.67
CA ALA A 7 -1.53 -7.41 2.99
C ALA A 7 -1.13 -6.38 4.06
N GLN A 8 0.08 -5.83 3.95
CA GLN A 8 0.56 -4.79 4.86
C GLN A 8 -0.15 -3.45 4.66
N VAL A 9 -0.45 -3.05 3.42
CA VAL A 9 -1.31 -1.88 3.14
C VAL A 9 -2.67 -2.03 3.85
N ARG A 10 -3.31 -3.19 3.70
CA ARG A 10 -4.60 -3.50 4.35
C ARG A 10 -4.49 -3.51 5.88
N LYS A 11 -3.42 -4.10 6.42
CA LYS A 11 -3.18 -4.14 7.86
C LYS A 11 -3.05 -2.72 8.43
N LEU A 12 -2.20 -1.89 7.84
CA LEU A 12 -2.00 -0.51 8.28
C LEU A 12 -3.30 0.30 8.23
N ARG A 13 -4.11 0.15 7.17
CA ARG A 13 -5.43 0.77 7.11
C ARG A 13 -6.32 0.37 8.30
N LYS A 14 -6.41 -0.93 8.59
CA LYS A 14 -7.22 -1.45 9.70
C LYS A 14 -6.68 -1.03 11.07
N ASP A 15 -5.36 -1.00 11.25
CA ASP A 15 -4.71 -0.56 12.48
C ASP A 15 -5.00 0.92 12.79
N LYS A 16 -5.30 1.73 11.74
CA LYS A 16 -5.76 3.11 11.87
C LYS A 16 -7.29 3.24 12.00
N GLY A 17 -8.03 2.14 12.02
CA GLY A 17 -9.49 2.14 12.10
C GLY A 17 -10.20 2.67 10.84
N LEU A 18 -9.52 2.68 9.69
CA LEU A 18 -10.05 3.28 8.46
C LEU A 18 -10.75 2.24 7.57
N SER A 19 -11.89 2.63 6.99
CA SER A 19 -12.54 1.87 5.91
C SER A 19 -11.82 2.07 4.58
N GLN A 20 -12.14 1.25 3.57
CA GLN A 20 -11.66 1.47 2.21
C GLN A 20 -12.19 2.80 1.63
N GLU A 21 -13.39 3.21 2.03
CA GLU A 21 -14.00 4.46 1.58
C GLU A 21 -13.27 5.67 2.16
N ASP A 22 -12.86 5.62 3.43
CA ASP A 22 -12.08 6.70 4.06
C ASP A 22 -10.78 6.94 3.32
N VAL A 23 -10.03 5.86 3.04
CA VAL A 23 -8.75 5.98 2.33
C VAL A 23 -8.96 6.42 0.89
N ALA A 24 -10.03 5.98 0.23
CA ALA A 24 -10.36 6.45 -1.11
C ALA A 24 -10.58 7.97 -1.14
N LYS A 25 -11.37 8.50 -0.19
CA LYS A 25 -11.60 9.95 -0.04
C LYS A 25 -10.30 10.70 0.24
N MET A 26 -9.46 10.19 1.15
CA MET A 26 -8.18 10.83 1.47
C MET A 26 -7.19 10.84 0.30
N LEU A 27 -7.24 9.84 -0.59
CA LEU A 27 -6.46 9.81 -1.82
C LEU A 27 -7.04 10.68 -2.94
N GLY A 28 -8.22 11.28 -2.73
CA GLY A 28 -8.90 12.14 -3.70
C GLY A 28 -9.75 11.39 -4.72
N PHE A 29 -10.15 10.14 -4.45
CA PHE A 29 -11.06 9.39 -5.31
C PHE A 29 -12.52 9.73 -5.01
N ASN A 30 -13.33 9.86 -6.07
CA ASN A 30 -14.76 10.14 -5.95
C ASN A 30 -15.58 8.94 -5.45
N THR A 31 -15.04 7.71 -5.56
CA THR A 31 -15.71 6.47 -5.14
C THR A 31 -14.71 5.52 -4.49
N VAL A 32 -15.20 4.50 -3.78
CA VAL A 32 -14.36 3.46 -3.14
C VAL A 32 -13.68 2.54 -4.16
N TYR A 33 -14.26 2.40 -5.36
CA TYR A 33 -13.88 1.38 -6.33
C TYR A 33 -12.40 1.42 -6.77
N PRO A 34 -11.79 2.58 -7.08
CA PRO A 34 -10.36 2.65 -7.41
C PRO A 34 -9.45 2.13 -6.30
N TYR A 35 -9.72 2.47 -5.04
CA TYR A 35 -8.92 2.00 -3.91
C TYR A 35 -9.15 0.50 -3.66
N HIS A 36 -10.40 0.02 -3.75
CA HIS A 36 -10.71 -1.41 -3.65
C HIS A 36 -9.91 -2.24 -4.66
N ARG A 37 -9.89 -1.85 -5.94
CA ARG A 37 -9.11 -2.55 -6.97
C ARG A 37 -7.62 -2.59 -6.66
N LYS A 38 -7.08 -1.51 -6.08
CA LYS A 38 -5.68 -1.45 -5.68
C LYS A 38 -5.36 -2.37 -4.50
N GLU A 39 -6.13 -2.28 -3.43
CA GLU A 39 -5.92 -3.11 -2.24
C GLU A 39 -6.23 -4.61 -2.48
N SER A 40 -7.07 -4.93 -3.46
CA SER A 40 -7.35 -6.31 -3.90
C SER A 40 -6.34 -6.85 -4.92
N GLY A 41 -5.42 -6.02 -5.41
CA GLY A 41 -4.39 -6.41 -6.37
C GLY A 41 -4.87 -6.47 -7.83
N GLN A 42 -6.09 -6.03 -8.11
CA GLN A 42 -6.62 -5.88 -9.47
C GLN A 42 -5.97 -4.72 -10.22
N GLN A 43 -5.36 -3.77 -9.50
CA GLN A 43 -4.64 -2.64 -10.07
C GLN A 43 -3.43 -2.29 -9.19
N SER A 44 -2.33 -1.85 -9.78
CA SER A 44 -1.18 -1.37 -9.00
C SER A 44 -1.44 -0.01 -8.34
N PHE A 45 -0.83 0.20 -7.19
CA PHE A 45 -0.67 1.55 -6.63
C PHE A 45 0.37 2.33 -7.44
N THR A 46 0.16 3.64 -7.59
CA THR A 46 1.20 4.55 -8.09
C THR A 46 2.17 4.90 -6.96
N ALA A 47 3.37 5.38 -7.31
CA ALA A 47 4.32 5.86 -6.31
C ALA A 47 3.73 6.99 -5.45
N GLU A 48 3.02 7.95 -6.07
CA GLU A 48 2.39 9.06 -5.35
C GLU A 48 1.32 8.59 -4.35
N GLU A 49 0.52 7.59 -4.71
CA GLU A 49 -0.47 7.02 -3.80
C GLU A 49 0.20 6.33 -2.60
N LEU A 50 1.28 5.57 -2.83
CA LEU A 50 2.05 4.94 -1.75
C LEU A 50 2.69 5.99 -0.84
N MET A 51 3.22 7.08 -1.39
CA MET A 51 3.76 8.19 -0.59
C MET A 51 2.68 8.85 0.27
N LYS A 52 1.49 9.11 -0.29
CA LYS A 52 0.34 9.63 0.47
C LYS A 52 -0.07 8.66 1.57
N LEU A 53 -0.15 7.36 1.29
CA LEU A 53 -0.46 6.34 2.29
C LEU A 53 0.58 6.33 3.43
N ALA A 54 1.86 6.44 3.11
CA ALA A 54 2.93 6.50 4.11
C ALA A 54 2.75 7.71 5.05
N GLN A 55 2.49 8.89 4.49
CA GLN A 55 2.23 10.11 5.24
C GLN A 55 0.99 9.98 6.12
N MET A 56 -0.12 9.49 5.57
CA MET A 56 -1.39 9.30 6.30
C MET A 56 -1.25 8.29 7.45
N TYR A 57 -0.56 7.18 7.21
CA TYR A 57 -0.36 6.14 8.22
C TYR A 57 0.78 6.47 9.19
N LYS A 58 1.57 7.51 8.92
CA LYS A 58 2.78 7.92 9.67
C LYS A 58 3.79 6.79 9.75
N VAL A 59 4.09 6.18 8.61
CA VAL A 59 5.07 5.10 8.45
C VAL A 59 5.99 5.40 7.27
N SER A 60 7.18 4.80 7.25
CA SER A 60 8.07 4.85 6.09
C SER A 60 7.44 4.12 4.88
N TYR A 61 7.66 4.60 3.66
CA TYR A 61 7.07 4.01 2.45
C TYR A 61 7.62 2.61 2.16
N GLU A 62 8.83 2.30 2.63
CA GLU A 62 9.46 0.98 2.56
C GLU A 62 8.61 -0.10 3.24
N ASN A 63 7.78 0.28 4.23
CA ASN A 63 6.84 -0.65 4.88
C ASN A 63 5.81 -1.22 3.91
N PHE A 64 5.60 -0.63 2.73
CA PHE A 64 4.70 -1.16 1.71
C PHE A 64 5.37 -2.16 0.77
N PHE A 65 6.66 -2.47 0.93
CA PHE A 65 7.39 -3.31 -0.02
C PHE A 65 7.94 -4.58 0.62
N ILE A 66 7.96 -5.65 -0.17
CA ILE A 66 8.73 -6.87 0.09
C ILE A 66 9.99 -6.78 -0.76
N PHE A 67 11.13 -6.91 -0.10
CA PHE A 67 12.44 -6.99 -0.74
C PHE A 67 12.85 -8.46 -0.77
N ASP A 68 12.65 -9.13 -1.91
CA ASP A 68 13.30 -10.41 -2.15
C ASP A 68 14.78 -10.10 -2.43
N ILE A 69 15.60 -10.17 -1.39
CA ILE A 69 17.05 -10.19 -1.51
C ILE A 69 17.38 -11.62 -1.94
N ALA A 70 17.80 -11.79 -3.20
CA ALA A 70 18.45 -13.05 -3.55
C ALA A 70 19.72 -13.10 -2.70
N GLU A 71 19.81 -14.06 -1.79
CA GLU A 71 21.10 -14.47 -1.25
C GLU A 71 21.89 -14.95 -2.47
N ASN A 72 22.83 -14.14 -2.93
CA ASN A 72 23.89 -14.70 -3.75
C ASN A 72 24.69 -15.58 -2.78
N GLU A 73 24.59 -16.91 -2.97
CA GLU A 73 25.49 -17.86 -2.34
C GLU A 73 26.91 -17.32 -2.51
N THR A 74 27.55 -17.06 -1.37
CA THR A 74 28.96 -16.66 -1.35
C THR A 74 29.74 -17.96 -1.48
N ASP A 75 30.28 -18.19 -2.67
CA ASP A 75 31.30 -19.22 -2.94
C ASP A 75 32.54 -19.05 -2.04
#